data_AF-A0A813XEJ1-F1
#
_entry.id   AF-A0A813XEJ1-F1
#
_cell.length_a   1.000
_cell.length_b   1.000
_cell.length_c   1.000
_cell.angle_alpha   90.00
_cell.angle_beta   90.00
_cell.angle_gamma   90.00
#
_symmetry.space_group_name_H-M   'P 1'
#
loop_
_entity.id
_entity.type
_entity.pdbx_description
1 polymer ?
#
loop_
_entity_poly.entity_id
_entity_poly.type
_entity_poly.pdbx_seq_one_letter_code
_entity_poly.pdbx_strand_id
1 'polypeptide(L)'
;MNHYPKDENEKTKKFRGEITGYTSATAIGEKKDINCELPQSYSPRYVEAAWYDWWEKQGNHIYEQIKALGSSCDWSRKVFTMDKNMSYAVEEAFIRMHEKKLIYRST
;
A
#
# COMPACT_ATOMS: atom_id res chain seq x y z
N MET A 1 4.79 -31.93 13.01
CA MET A 1 3.70 -31.83 12.02
C MET A 1 2.51 -31.24 12.76
N ASN A 2 2.42 -29.91 12.85
CA ASN A 2 1.36 -29.27 13.64
C ASN A 2 0.14 -29.05 12.74
N HIS A 3 -0.84 -29.92 12.98
CA HIS A 3 -2.17 -29.93 12.40
C HIS A 3 -2.96 -28.76 12.99
N TYR A 4 -3.30 -27.76 12.18
CA TYR A 4 -4.24 -26.72 12.57
C TYR A 4 -5.66 -27.28 12.38
N PRO A 5 -6.56 -27.23 13.38
CA PRO A 5 -7.94 -27.64 13.20
C PRO A 5 -8.64 -26.67 12.23
N LYS A 6 -9.32 -27.23 11.23
CA LYS A 6 -10.21 -26.49 10.32
C LYS A 6 -11.60 -26.53 10.92
N ASP A 7 -12.01 -25.46 11.58
CA ASP A 7 -13.42 -25.30 11.96
C ASP A 7 -14.19 -24.75 10.75
N GLU A 8 -15.09 -25.59 10.26
CA GLU A 8 -15.95 -25.33 9.12
C GLU A 8 -17.19 -24.54 9.56
N ASN A 9 -17.44 -23.43 8.86
CA ASN A 9 -18.76 -22.84 8.59
C ASN A 9 -19.45 -22.02 9.69
N GLU A 10 -19.13 -20.72 9.73
CA GLU A 10 -20.12 -19.70 10.04
C GLU A 10 -20.21 -18.70 8.87
N LYS A 11 -21.45 -18.54 8.38
CA LYS A 11 -21.79 -17.94 7.08
C LYS A 11 -21.53 -16.44 7.06
N THR A 12 -20.33 -16.00 6.72
CA THR A 12 -20.15 -14.63 6.22
C THR A 12 -20.63 -14.58 4.78
N LYS A 13 -21.87 -14.15 4.60
CA LYS A 13 -22.52 -13.83 3.32
C LYS A 13 -21.50 -13.08 2.45
N LYS A 14 -20.89 -13.76 1.48
CA LYS A 14 -19.97 -13.15 0.52
C LYS A 14 -20.77 -12.07 -0.21
N PHE A 15 -20.58 -10.80 0.17
CA PHE A 15 -21.03 -9.69 -0.64
C PHE A 15 -20.20 -9.78 -1.91
N ARG A 16 -20.79 -10.36 -2.95
CA ARG A 16 -20.22 -10.41 -4.30
C ARG A 16 -20.45 -9.02 -4.92
N GLY A 17 -19.91 -8.00 -4.27
CA GLY A 17 -19.89 -6.64 -4.77
C GLY A 17 -19.05 -6.64 -6.03
N GLU A 18 -19.66 -6.27 -7.13
CA GLU A 18 -19.03 -6.05 -8.41
C GLU A 18 -17.76 -5.20 -8.21
N ILE A 19 -16.63 -5.62 -8.78
CA ILE A 19 -15.38 -4.85 -8.70
C ILE A 19 -15.61 -3.61 -9.56
N THR A 20 -16.11 -2.53 -8.96
CA THR A 20 -16.16 -1.22 -9.59
C THR A 20 -14.70 -0.78 -9.76
N GLY A 21 -14.15 -1.05 -10.94
CA GLY A 21 -12.86 -0.50 -11.35
C GLY A 21 -12.93 1.02 -11.24
N TYR A 22 -11.83 1.64 -10.83
CA TYR A 22 -11.70 3.08 -11.00
C TYR A 22 -11.70 3.37 -12.51
N THR A 23 -12.81 3.86 -13.04
CA THR A 23 -13.01 4.09 -14.48
C THR A 23 -12.75 5.54 -14.92
N SER A 24 -12.40 6.44 -14.00
CA SER A 24 -12.17 7.84 -14.38
C SER A 24 -10.82 8.03 -15.06
N ALA A 25 -10.87 8.77 -16.17
CA ALA A 25 -9.78 9.13 -17.05
C ALA A 25 -8.78 10.09 -16.37
N THR A 26 -8.14 9.67 -15.27
CA THR A 26 -7.02 10.42 -14.68
C THR A 26 -5.81 10.27 -15.59
N ALA A 27 -5.27 11.40 -16.04
CA ALA A 27 -4.02 11.40 -16.80
C ALA A 27 -2.90 10.77 -15.97
N ILE A 28 -1.99 10.06 -16.64
CA ILE A 28 -0.84 9.40 -16.00
C ILE A 28 -0.07 10.43 -15.16
N GLY A 29 0.16 10.14 -13.88
CA GLY A 29 0.88 11.00 -12.95
C GLY A 29 0.06 12.14 -12.32
N GLU A 30 -1.23 12.26 -12.62
CA GLU A 30 -2.11 13.24 -11.97
C GLU A 30 -2.84 12.66 -10.77
N LYS A 31 -3.16 13.53 -9.81
CA LYS A 31 -3.86 13.12 -8.60
C LYS A 31 -5.25 12.63 -8.99
N LYS A 32 -5.64 11.50 -8.41
CA LYS A 32 -7.02 10.98 -8.47
C LYS A 32 -8.03 12.08 -8.11
N ASP A 33 -9.16 12.10 -8.81
CA ASP A 33 -10.26 12.97 -8.41
C ASP A 33 -10.82 12.50 -7.07
N ILE A 34 -10.77 13.39 -6.08
CA ILE A 34 -11.24 13.15 -4.72
C ILE A 34 -12.74 13.40 -4.56
N ASN A 35 -13.40 13.97 -5.58
CA ASN A 35 -14.82 14.29 -5.55
C ASN A 35 -15.70 13.14 -6.06
N CYS A 36 -15.11 12.04 -6.56
CA CYS A 36 -15.85 10.89 -7.03
C CYS A 36 -16.46 10.08 -5.86
N GLU A 37 -17.59 9.43 -6.11
CA GLU A 37 -18.21 8.57 -5.11
C GLU A 37 -17.26 7.45 -4.69
N LEU A 38 -17.13 7.27 -3.37
CA LEU A 38 -16.33 6.20 -2.80
C LEU A 38 -17.05 4.86 -2.97
N PRO A 39 -16.34 3.76 -3.27
CA PRO A 39 -16.97 2.46 -3.36
C PRO A 39 -17.53 2.05 -2.00
N GLN A 40 -18.64 1.32 -2.03
CA GLN A 40 -19.31 0.82 -0.81
C GLN A 40 -18.40 -0.09 0.03
N SER A 41 -17.40 -0.72 -0.57
CA SER A 41 -16.43 -1.59 0.09
C SER A 41 -15.00 -1.26 -0.31
N TYR A 42 -14.05 -1.67 0.53
CA TYR A 42 -12.63 -1.54 0.23
C TYR A 42 -12.28 -2.32 -1.05
N SER A 43 -11.68 -1.62 -2.01
CA SER A 43 -11.17 -2.19 -3.26
C SER A 43 -9.71 -1.74 -3.44
N PRO A 44 -8.72 -2.64 -3.31
CA PRO A 44 -7.30 -2.31 -3.52
C PRO A 44 -7.06 -1.66 -4.88
N ARG A 45 -7.70 -2.21 -5.92
CA ARG A 45 -7.61 -1.69 -7.29
C ARG A 45 -8.08 -0.25 -7.41
N TYR A 46 -9.09 0.15 -6.65
CA TYR A 46 -9.57 1.53 -6.63
C TYR A 46 -8.62 2.45 -5.85
N VAL A 47 -8.09 1.99 -4.72
CA VAL A 47 -7.20 2.77 -3.86
C VAL A 47 -5.85 3.01 -4.52
N GLU A 48 -5.29 1.98 -5.15
CA GLU A 48 -3.97 2.02 -5.79
C GLU A 48 -4.02 2.68 -7.18
N ALA A 49 -5.20 2.77 -7.80
CA ALA A 49 -5.35 3.38 -9.12
C ALA A 49 -4.82 4.83 -9.16
N ALA A 50 -3.94 5.11 -10.10
CA ALA A 50 -3.27 6.40 -10.32
C ALA A 50 -2.43 6.92 -9.13
N TRP A 51 -2.36 6.19 -8.00
CA TRP A 51 -1.65 6.65 -6.81
C TRP A 51 -0.13 6.62 -7.00
N TYR A 52 0.39 5.52 -7.54
CA TYR A 52 1.85 5.32 -7.66
C TYR A 52 2.48 6.31 -8.65
N ASP A 53 1.91 6.44 -9.85
CA ASP A 53 2.43 7.36 -10.87
C ASP A 53 2.40 8.83 -10.39
N TRP A 54 1.32 9.22 -9.71
CA TRP A 54 1.22 10.56 -9.12
C TRP A 54 2.25 10.75 -8.00
N TRP A 55 2.39 9.76 -7.13
CA TRP A 55 3.34 9.82 -6.03
C TRP A 55 4.78 9.90 -6.55
N GLU A 56 5.15 9.15 -7.59
CA GLU A 56 6.50 9.18 -8.18
C GLU A 56 6.82 10.58 -8.74
N LYS A 57 5.85 11.22 -9.42
CA LYS A 57 5.97 12.60 -9.88
C LYS A 57 6.17 13.58 -8.71
N GLN A 58 5.34 13.48 -7.68
CA GLN A 58 5.40 14.38 -6.51
C GLN A 58 6.63 14.15 -5.62
N GLY A 59 7.05 12.90 -5.43
CA GLY A 59 8.18 12.53 -4.59
C GLY A 59 9.50 13.10 -5.09
N ASN A 60 9.67 13.20 -6.41
CA ASN A 60 10.84 13.86 -6.99
C ASN A 60 10.91 15.36 -6.66
N HIS A 61 9.78 16.07 -6.59
CA HIS A 61 9.78 17.50 -6.25
C HIS A 61 10.31 17.78 -4.83
N ILE A 62 9.98 16.94 -3.86
CA ILE A 62 10.46 17.09 -2.47
C ILE A 62 11.99 16.96 -2.43
N TYR A 63 12.56 16.02 -3.18
CA TYR A 63 14.02 15.87 -3.25
C TYR A 63 14.70 17.09 -3.87
N GLU A 64 14.15 17.64 -4.95
CA GLU A 64 14.72 18.84 -5.58
C GLU A 64 14.65 20.07 -4.66
N GLN A 65 13.58 20.21 -3.87
CA GLN A 65 13.50 21.26 -2.84
C GLN A 65 14.60 21.11 -1.79
N ILE A 66 14.81 19.90 -1.27
CA ILE A 66 15.82 19.65 -0.23
C ILE A 66 17.25 19.84 -0.79
N LYS A 67 17.49 19.47 -2.06
CA LYS A 67 18.76 19.77 -2.75
C LYS A 67 18.97 21.27 -2.92
N ALA A 68 17.94 22.01 -3.31
CA ALA A 68 18.00 23.46 -3.47
C ALA A 68 18.29 24.19 -2.14
N LEU A 69 17.87 23.61 -1.01
CA LEU A 69 18.23 24.09 0.34
C LEU A 69 19.69 23.78 0.74
N GLY A 70 20.46 23.11 -0.11
CA GLY A 70 21.88 22.82 0.12
C GLY A 70 22.15 21.55 0.93
N SER A 71 21.20 20.61 1.00
CA SER A 71 21.41 19.37 1.73
C SER A 71 22.42 18.45 1.04
N SER A 72 23.40 17.97 1.81
CA SER A 72 24.49 17.09 1.34
C SER A 72 24.18 15.60 1.51
N CYS A 73 22.92 15.19 1.48
CA CYS A 73 22.51 13.79 1.62
C CYS A 73 23.07 12.90 0.50
N ASP A 74 23.25 11.60 0.78
CA ASP A 74 23.59 10.60 -0.24
C ASP A 74 22.36 10.31 -1.12
N TRP A 75 22.17 11.12 -2.16
CA TRP A 75 21.08 10.98 -3.13
C TRP A 75 21.12 9.68 -3.93
N SER A 76 22.27 9.00 -4.00
CA SER A 76 22.40 7.73 -4.70
C SER A 76 21.69 6.58 -3.98
N ARG A 77 21.45 6.74 -2.66
CA ARG A 77 20.77 5.77 -1.79
C ARG A 77 19.38 6.21 -1.38
N LYS A 78 18.76 7.14 -2.12
CA LYS A 78 17.36 7.53 -1.86
C LYS A 78 16.46 6.30 -1.97
N VAL A 79 15.60 6.10 -0.97
CA VAL A 79 14.66 4.98 -0.91
C VAL A 79 13.34 5.49 -0.35
N PHE A 80 12.24 4.93 -0.82
CA PHE A 80 10.91 5.15 -0.29
C PHE A 80 10.43 3.96 0.50
N THR A 81 9.55 4.19 1.48
CA THR A 81 9.06 3.16 2.39
C THR A 81 8.33 2.02 1.67
N MET A 82 7.72 2.30 0.52
CA MET A 82 7.05 1.28 -0.29
C MET A 82 7.94 0.69 -1.39
N ASP A 83 9.21 1.08 -1.49
CA ASP A 83 10.13 0.42 -2.43
C ASP A 83 10.26 -1.06 -2.08
N LYS A 84 10.53 -1.89 -3.09
CA LYS A 84 10.61 -3.35 -2.95
C LYS A 84 11.53 -3.78 -1.79
N ASN A 85 12.69 -3.17 -1.66
CA ASN A 85 13.66 -3.51 -0.60
C ASN A 85 13.17 -3.10 0.79
N MET A 86 12.47 -1.97 0.91
CA MET A 86 11.93 -1.48 2.19
C MET A 86 10.71 -2.29 2.62
N SER A 87 9.82 -2.59 1.67
CA SER A 87 8.66 -3.46 1.90
C SER A 87 9.09 -4.86 2.35
N TYR A 88 10.12 -5.42 1.70
CA TYR A 88 10.70 -6.70 2.08
C TYR A 88 11.25 -6.69 3.52
N ALA A 89 11.94 -5.61 3.92
CA ALA A 89 12.44 -5.49 5.29
C ALA A 89 11.31 -5.46 6.34
N VAL A 90 10.18 -4.84 6.02
CA VAL A 90 8.99 -4.81 6.90
C VAL A 90 8.34 -6.19 6.98
N GLU A 91 8.17 -6.87 5.85
CA GLU A 91 7.64 -8.23 5.77
C GLU A 91 8.46 -9.20 6.63
N GLU A 92 9.77 -9.22 6.45
CA GLU A 92 10.70 -10.06 7.23
C GLU A 92 10.67 -9.74 8.73
N ALA A 93 10.62 -8.45 9.09
CA ALA A 93 10.51 -8.04 10.48
C ALA A 93 9.19 -8.53 11.11
N PHE A 94 8.08 -8.42 10.37
CA PHE A 94 6.78 -8.90 10.82
C PHE A 94 6.76 -10.42 11.01
N ILE A 95 7.25 -11.19 10.02
CA ILE A 95 7.35 -12.64 10.09
C ILE A 95 8.17 -13.06 11.31
N ARG A 96 9.36 -12.47 11.49
CA ARG A 96 10.24 -12.77 12.63
C ARG A 96 9.59 -12.49 13.98
N MET A 97 8.83 -11.40 14.10
CA MET A 97 8.14 -11.06 15.35
C MET A 97 6.94 -11.98 15.61
N HIS A 98 6.24 -12.38 14.55
CA HIS A 98 5.14 -13.35 14.63
C HIS A 98 5.66 -14.76 15.03
N GLU A 99 6.77 -15.21 14.46
CA GLU A 99 7.44 -16.46 14.83
C GLU A 99 7.88 -16.47 16.30
N LYS A 100 8.38 -15.33 16.79
CA LYS A 100 8.76 -15.13 18.19
C LYS A 100 7.58 -14.95 19.15
N LYS A 101 6.33 -15.06 18.67
CA LYS A 101 5.10 -14.87 19.48
C LYS A 101 4.99 -13.47 20.12
N LEU A 102 5.62 -12.46 19.54
CA LEU A 102 5.52 -11.06 19.97
C LEU A 102 4.33 -10.34 19.32
N ILE A 103 3.93 -10.78 18.13
CA ILE A 103 2.75 -10.28 17.41
C ILE A 103 1.71 -11.40 17.38
N TYR A 104 0.46 -11.06 17.73
CA TYR A 104 -0.69 -11.94 17.64
C TYR A 104 -1.91 -11.15 17.17
N ARG A 105 -2.91 -11.86 16.63
CA ARG A 105 -4.19 -11.28 16.26
C ARG A 105 -5.21 -11.65 17.33
N SER A 106 -5.94 -10.66 17.84
CA SER A 106 -7.12 -10.86 18.68
C SER A 106 -8.36 -10.37 17.91
N THR A 107 -9.53 -10.85 18.31
CA THR A 107 -10.85 -10.57 17.71
C THR A 107 -11.66 -9.69 18.63
#